data_AF-A0A830G957-F1
#
_entry.id   AF-A0A830G957-F1
#
_cell.length_a   1.000
_cell.length_b   1.000
_cell.length_c   1.000
_cell.angle_alpha   90.00
_cell.angle_beta   90.00
_cell.angle_gamma   90.00
#
_symmetry.space_group_name_H-M   'P 1'
#
loop_
_entity.id
_entity.type
_entity.pdbx_description
1 polymer ?
#
loop_
_entity_poly.entity_id
_entity_poly.type
_entity_poly.pdbx_seq_one_letter_code
_entity_poly.pdbx_strand_id
1 'polypeptide(L)'
;MSEDVYDLVGVGVGPFNLGLAALLDDVEADCDAAFLEQRAAFDWHEDMLIEGTTLEVPFLADLVTMVDPTSPYSYLNYLRAENRLYEFYFYEEFFLPRREYNAYCRWVAEQLPSLRFRRRVTSIDVEDDGDAYRLTAIDPETGERETYLTENVVVGIGTRPRVPDRFADVRGDDVFHTASYLGNRERCLNAERITVVGSGQSAAEVVRDLLERQPEHGYALDWLTRSRGFFQMADAKLGHMIYTPDYTDYFYDLDQATKDELREGQTLLYKGIDERTSAAIYDLLYEGSIGAAEPDVGMLAATEVREIGPAPDGDGYALLCEQWQESERFVQESDVVVLGTGYERVEPPFAAGLADRLERDDAGRLDVTRDFRLSGDDLPGEIYVQNAEIHTHGINAPDLGLGPYRNAVILDGLLAASPYGTELADVFQSFSVDDYLARRESARRVAAPPNPDD
;
A
#
# COMPACT_ATOMS: atom_id res chain seq x y z
N MET A 1 15.65 -36.74 -7.00
CA MET A 1 14.54 -36.50 -6.07
C MET A 1 13.53 -35.82 -6.96
N SER A 2 12.31 -36.36 -7.15
CA SER A 2 11.30 -35.55 -7.85
C SER A 2 11.19 -34.25 -7.05
N GLU A 3 11.42 -33.11 -7.70
CA GLU A 3 11.09 -31.84 -7.09
C GLU A 3 9.57 -31.86 -6.97
N ASP A 4 9.06 -31.92 -5.74
CA ASP A 4 7.62 -31.91 -5.50
C ASP A 4 7.09 -30.57 -6.02
N VAL A 5 6.07 -30.62 -6.88
CA VAL A 5 5.44 -29.44 -7.49
C VAL A 5 4.44 -28.88 -6.48
N TYR A 6 4.58 -27.58 -6.16
CA TYR A 6 3.65 -26.88 -5.27
C TYR A 6 2.35 -26.55 -6.00
N ASP A 7 1.22 -26.62 -5.31
CA ASP A 7 -0.06 -26.13 -5.85
C ASP A 7 -0.03 -24.60 -5.99
N LEU A 8 0.67 -23.90 -5.09
CA LEU A 8 0.82 -22.44 -5.09
C LEU A 8 2.20 -21.98 -4.61
N VAL A 9 2.83 -21.07 -5.35
CA VAL A 9 3.96 -20.27 -4.84
C VAL A 9 3.61 -18.79 -4.79
N GLY A 10 3.66 -18.20 -3.60
CA GLY A 10 3.51 -16.77 -3.38
C GLY A 10 4.84 -16.02 -3.45
N VAL A 11 4.86 -14.88 -4.16
CA VAL A 11 6.04 -14.00 -4.25
C VAL A 11 5.81 -12.72 -3.46
N GLY A 12 6.61 -12.53 -2.41
CA GLY A 12 6.49 -11.45 -1.43
C GLY A 12 5.59 -11.81 -0.26
N VAL A 13 6.01 -11.46 0.96
CA VAL A 13 5.22 -11.67 2.19
C VAL A 13 4.92 -10.31 2.82
N GLY A 14 4.12 -9.51 2.11
CA GLY A 14 3.39 -8.37 2.69
C GLY A 14 2.10 -8.81 3.39
N PRO A 15 1.33 -7.88 3.99
CA PRO A 15 0.10 -8.21 4.71
C PRO A 15 -0.90 -9.03 3.91
N PHE A 16 -1.02 -8.79 2.60
CA PHE A 16 -1.95 -9.52 1.75
C PHE A 16 -1.61 -11.00 1.59
N ASN A 17 -0.39 -11.32 1.14
CA ASN A 17 0.08 -12.71 1.02
C ASN A 17 0.23 -13.39 2.39
N LEU A 18 0.57 -12.64 3.44
CA LEU A 18 0.56 -13.18 4.80
C LEU A 18 -0.86 -13.60 5.23
N GLY A 19 -1.88 -12.80 4.92
CA GLY A 19 -3.27 -13.17 5.16
C GLY A 19 -3.73 -14.35 4.32
N LEU A 20 -3.26 -14.45 3.07
CA LEU A 20 -3.55 -15.61 2.22
C LEU A 20 -2.94 -16.89 2.80
N ALA A 21 -1.68 -16.82 3.23
CA ALA A 21 -1.00 -17.94 3.89
C ALA A 21 -1.69 -18.32 5.21
N ALA A 22 -2.14 -17.35 5.99
CA ALA A 22 -2.87 -17.59 7.24
C ALA A 22 -4.23 -18.25 7.02
N LEU A 23 -5.00 -17.78 6.03
CA LEU A 23 -6.28 -18.40 5.67
C LEU A 23 -6.06 -19.81 5.10
N LEU A 24 -5.04 -20.02 4.25
CA LEU A 24 -4.78 -21.35 3.70
C LEU A 24 -4.38 -22.37 4.79
N ASP A 25 -3.59 -21.96 5.78
CA ASP A 25 -3.15 -22.81 6.90
C ASP A 25 -4.30 -23.23 7.84
N ASP A 26 -5.36 -22.42 7.92
CA ASP A 26 -6.53 -22.66 8.77
C ASP A 26 -7.56 -23.63 8.14
N VAL A 27 -7.34 -24.05 6.88
CA VAL A 27 -8.22 -24.98 6.16
C VAL A 27 -7.62 -26.38 6.12
N GLU A 28 -8.44 -27.40 6.39
CA GLU A 28 -8.09 -28.80 6.10
C GLU A 28 -8.18 -29.07 4.58
N ALA A 29 -7.24 -28.52 3.81
CA ALA A 29 -7.11 -28.73 2.38
C ALA A 29 -5.78 -29.44 2.02
N ASP A 30 -5.81 -30.28 0.99
CA ASP A 30 -4.62 -30.86 0.38
C ASP A 30 -4.07 -29.86 -0.64
N CYS A 31 -3.39 -28.83 -0.15
CA CYS A 31 -2.78 -27.77 -0.95
C CYS A 31 -1.38 -27.46 -0.41
N ASP A 32 -0.33 -27.86 -1.12
CA ASP A 32 1.06 -27.56 -0.79
C ASP A 32 1.42 -26.16 -1.31
N ALA A 33 1.82 -25.27 -0.41
CA ALA A 33 2.11 -23.89 -0.74
C ALA A 33 3.41 -23.39 -0.10
N ALA A 34 4.12 -22.53 -0.84
CA ALA A 34 5.29 -21.82 -0.33
C ALA A 34 5.19 -20.31 -0.62
N PHE A 35 5.51 -19.47 0.36
CA PHE A 35 5.53 -18.02 0.20
C PHE A 35 6.94 -17.47 0.40
N LEU A 36 7.50 -16.84 -0.62
CA LEU A 36 8.90 -16.46 -0.72
C LEU A 36 9.09 -14.97 -0.39
N GLU A 37 9.89 -14.66 0.63
CA GLU A 37 10.22 -13.29 1.05
C GLU A 37 11.73 -13.06 1.00
N GLN A 38 12.16 -11.95 0.39
CA GLN A 38 13.57 -11.61 0.29
C GLN A 38 14.20 -11.22 1.63
N ARG A 39 13.43 -10.60 2.54
CA ARG A 39 13.91 -10.23 3.87
C ARG A 39 14.13 -11.46 4.75
N ALA A 40 14.90 -11.28 5.83
CA ALA A 40 15.20 -12.34 6.79
C ALA A 40 14.03 -12.65 7.74
N ALA A 41 13.08 -11.73 7.88
CA ALA A 41 11.89 -11.83 8.71
C ALA A 41 10.81 -10.86 8.19
N PHE A 42 9.58 -11.00 8.67
CA PHE A 42 8.51 -10.07 8.34
C PHE A 42 8.79 -8.70 8.96
N ASP A 43 8.73 -7.66 8.12
CA ASP A 43 8.79 -6.28 8.58
C ASP A 43 8.07 -5.33 7.63
N TRP A 44 6.98 -4.73 8.11
CA TRP A 44 6.10 -3.91 7.30
C TRP A 44 6.37 -2.42 7.54
N HIS A 45 6.95 -1.78 6.52
CA HIS A 45 7.30 -0.36 6.51
C HIS A 45 8.12 0.09 7.74
N GLU A 46 9.13 -0.70 8.14
CA GLU A 46 9.97 -0.50 9.34
C GLU A 46 10.38 0.98 9.55
N ASP A 47 10.91 1.61 8.50
CA ASP A 47 11.42 2.98 8.52
C ASP A 47 10.35 4.09 8.64
N MET A 48 9.08 3.71 8.62
CA MET A 48 7.91 4.58 8.83
C MET A 48 7.07 4.16 10.06
N LEU A 49 7.59 3.29 10.93
CA LEU A 49 6.98 2.95 12.22
C LEU A 49 7.20 4.05 13.27
N ILE A 50 6.98 5.30 12.86
CA ILE A 50 7.11 6.50 13.69
C ILE A 50 6.15 6.37 14.88
N GLU A 51 6.62 6.71 16.07
CA GLU A 51 5.81 6.63 17.29
C GLU A 51 4.55 7.51 17.17
N GLY A 52 3.43 7.07 17.74
CA GLY A 52 2.15 7.77 17.62
C GLY A 52 1.52 7.77 16.23
N THR A 53 2.00 6.93 15.28
CA THR A 53 1.29 6.69 14.01
C THR A 53 0.40 5.45 14.10
N THR A 54 -0.78 5.52 13.48
CA THR A 54 -1.76 4.43 13.44
C THR A 54 -1.99 3.94 12.02
N LEU A 55 -2.64 2.79 11.89
CA LEU A 55 -3.36 2.43 10.67
C LEU A 55 -4.50 3.43 10.44
N GLU A 56 -4.94 3.52 9.20
CA GLU A 56 -6.10 4.32 8.78
C GLU A 56 -7.37 3.44 8.64
N VAL A 57 -7.26 2.16 9.01
CA VAL A 57 -8.34 1.18 9.01
C VAL A 57 -8.58 0.62 10.42
N PRO A 58 -9.83 0.24 10.76
CA PRO A 58 -10.13 -0.38 12.05
C PRO A 58 -9.36 -1.69 12.23
N PHE A 59 -9.12 -2.10 13.48
CA PHE A 59 -8.46 -3.38 13.80
C PHE A 59 -9.15 -4.63 13.23
N LEU A 60 -10.42 -4.53 12.81
CA LEU A 60 -11.13 -5.60 12.09
C LEU A 60 -10.53 -5.88 10.71
N ALA A 61 -9.89 -4.87 10.11
CA ALA A 61 -9.06 -5.01 8.90
C ALA A 61 -7.69 -5.64 9.25
N ASP A 62 -7.71 -6.72 10.03
CA ASP A 62 -6.56 -7.58 10.23
C ASP A 62 -6.40 -8.57 9.05
N LEU A 63 -5.58 -9.60 9.21
CA LEU A 63 -5.25 -10.52 8.12
C LEU A 63 -6.39 -11.48 7.73
N VAL A 64 -7.40 -11.68 8.59
CA VAL A 64 -8.36 -12.80 8.47
C VAL A 64 -9.80 -12.47 8.86
N THR A 65 -10.02 -11.57 9.82
CA THR A 65 -11.29 -11.35 10.53
C THR A 65 -12.45 -10.97 9.63
N MET A 66 -12.21 -10.22 8.54
CA MET A 66 -13.27 -9.83 7.61
C MET A 66 -13.86 -11.01 6.82
N VAL A 67 -13.21 -12.17 6.84
CA VAL A 67 -13.68 -13.42 6.22
C VAL A 67 -13.98 -14.48 7.28
N ASP A 68 -13.07 -14.67 8.23
CA ASP A 68 -13.24 -15.62 9.32
C ASP A 68 -12.82 -15.02 10.67
N PRO A 69 -13.78 -14.45 11.43
CA PRO A 69 -13.53 -13.94 12.77
C PRO A 69 -13.09 -15.01 13.79
N THR A 70 -13.24 -16.30 13.46
CA THR A 70 -12.89 -17.41 14.35
C THR A 70 -11.44 -17.89 14.19
N SER A 71 -10.79 -17.45 13.11
CA SER A 71 -9.42 -17.86 12.77
C SER A 71 -8.45 -17.62 13.94
N PRO A 72 -7.55 -18.58 14.24
CA PRO A 72 -6.52 -18.42 15.27
C PRO A 72 -5.59 -17.24 14.98
N TYR A 73 -5.50 -16.82 13.72
CA TYR A 73 -4.65 -15.72 13.27
C TYR A 73 -5.29 -14.33 13.38
N SER A 74 -6.48 -14.19 13.99
CA SER A 74 -7.10 -12.89 14.21
C SER A 74 -6.30 -12.01 15.18
N TYR A 75 -6.40 -10.70 15.02
CA TYR A 75 -5.76 -9.71 15.90
C TYR A 75 -6.20 -9.85 17.36
N LEU A 76 -7.47 -10.21 17.60
CA LEU A 76 -7.96 -10.46 18.95
C LEU A 76 -7.34 -11.71 19.58
N ASN A 77 -7.08 -12.76 18.79
CA ASN A 77 -6.36 -13.94 19.26
C ASN A 77 -4.89 -13.64 19.55
N TYR A 78 -4.24 -12.81 18.73
CA TYR A 78 -2.91 -12.25 19.04
C TYR A 78 -2.89 -11.52 20.38
N LEU A 79 -3.82 -10.59 20.62
CA LEU A 79 -3.91 -9.86 21.89
C LEU A 79 -4.12 -10.80 23.08
N ARG A 80 -4.86 -11.90 22.88
CA ARG A 80 -5.04 -12.93 23.90
C ARG A 80 -3.75 -13.71 24.16
N ALA A 81 -3.05 -14.12 23.10
CA ALA A 81 -1.80 -14.87 23.18
C ALA A 81 -0.68 -14.07 23.86
N GLU A 82 -0.56 -12.78 23.54
CA GLU A 82 0.41 -11.86 24.12
C GLU A 82 -0.01 -11.30 25.48
N ASN A 83 -1.15 -11.73 26.03
CA ASN A 83 -1.71 -11.26 27.31
C ASN A 83 -1.95 -9.73 27.36
N ARG A 84 -2.33 -9.13 26.23
CA ARG A 84 -2.60 -7.69 26.07
C ARG A 84 -4.09 -7.36 25.88
N LEU A 85 -4.97 -8.37 25.83
CA LEU A 85 -6.39 -8.19 25.55
C LEU A 85 -7.11 -7.20 26.48
N TYR A 86 -6.87 -7.27 27.79
CA TYR A 86 -7.46 -6.31 28.74
C TYR A 86 -6.84 -4.92 28.64
N GLU A 87 -5.55 -4.82 28.31
CA GLU A 87 -4.88 -3.54 28.11
C GLU A 87 -5.46 -2.85 26.87
N PHE A 88 -5.63 -3.58 25.76
CA PHE A 88 -6.27 -3.08 24.56
C PHE A 88 -7.75 -2.73 24.78
N TYR A 89 -8.48 -3.53 25.57
CA TYR A 89 -9.86 -3.22 25.95
C TYR A 89 -9.99 -1.83 26.60
N PHE A 90 -9.04 -1.44 27.47
CA PHE A 90 -9.03 -0.10 28.07
C PHE A 90 -8.34 0.96 27.21
N TYR A 91 -7.62 0.56 26.17
CA TYR A 91 -7.05 1.50 25.20
C TYR A 91 -8.17 2.17 24.36
N GLU A 92 -9.29 1.48 24.13
CA GLU A 92 -10.53 2.01 23.51
C GLU A 92 -10.33 2.70 22.14
N GLU A 93 -9.27 2.35 21.41
CA GLU A 93 -8.97 2.89 20.08
C GLU A 93 -9.23 1.84 18.99
N PHE A 94 -9.92 2.25 17.91
CA PHE A 94 -10.20 1.38 16.77
C PHE A 94 -9.01 1.26 15.79
N PHE A 95 -8.16 2.28 15.74
CA PHE A 95 -7.04 2.37 14.81
C PHE A 95 -5.76 1.94 15.49
N LEU A 96 -5.17 0.85 15.02
CA LEU A 96 -4.00 0.24 15.66
C LEU A 96 -2.75 1.09 15.47
N PRO A 97 -1.89 1.24 16.49
CA PRO A 97 -0.53 1.71 16.28
C PRO A 97 0.18 0.85 15.22
N ARG A 98 0.85 1.46 14.23
CA ARG A 98 1.50 0.67 13.15
C ARG A 98 2.53 -0.32 13.70
N ARG A 99 3.20 0.03 14.79
CA ARG A 99 4.13 -0.84 15.52
C ARG A 99 3.44 -2.10 16.08
N GLU A 100 2.21 -1.97 16.56
CA GLU A 100 1.43 -3.09 17.08
C GLU A 100 0.91 -3.97 15.95
N TYR A 101 0.44 -3.39 14.85
CA TYR A 101 0.08 -4.17 13.66
C TYR A 101 1.29 -4.94 13.09
N ASN A 102 2.47 -4.32 13.02
CA ASN A 102 3.70 -5.01 12.60
C ASN A 102 4.06 -6.16 13.55
N ALA A 103 3.92 -5.97 14.87
CA ALA A 103 4.14 -7.04 15.85
C ALA A 103 3.13 -8.19 15.69
N TYR A 104 1.86 -7.87 15.45
CA TYR A 104 0.82 -8.86 15.12
C TYR A 104 1.16 -9.65 13.86
N CYS A 105 1.53 -9.00 12.75
CA CYS A 105 1.90 -9.70 11.53
C CYS A 105 3.16 -10.57 11.71
N ARG A 106 4.16 -10.12 12.50
CA ARG A 106 5.31 -10.95 12.86
C ARG A 106 4.87 -12.18 13.66
N TRP A 107 3.99 -12.01 14.64
CA TRP A 107 3.43 -13.12 15.42
C TRP A 107 2.72 -14.15 14.54
N VAL A 108 1.96 -13.73 13.53
CA VAL A 108 1.37 -14.66 12.54
C VAL A 108 2.46 -15.33 11.70
N ALA A 109 3.41 -14.55 11.16
CA ALA A 109 4.46 -15.07 10.29
C ALA A 109 5.37 -16.12 10.97
N GLU A 110 5.59 -16.01 12.28
CA GLU A 110 6.39 -16.98 13.06
C GLU A 110 5.72 -18.35 13.21
N GLN A 111 4.41 -18.43 12.98
CA GLN A 111 3.61 -19.66 13.14
C GLN A 111 3.42 -20.42 11.82
N LEU A 112 3.54 -19.73 10.67
CA LEU A 112 3.18 -20.29 9.37
C LEU A 112 4.34 -21.06 8.72
N PRO A 113 4.24 -22.40 8.58
CA PRO A 113 5.32 -23.23 8.05
C PRO A 113 5.49 -23.11 6.54
N SER A 114 4.56 -22.47 5.83
CA SER A 114 4.63 -22.22 4.37
C SER A 114 5.54 -21.04 4.01
N LEU A 115 5.92 -20.19 4.98
CA LEU A 115 6.75 -19.03 4.72
C LEU A 115 8.23 -19.40 4.57
N ARG A 116 8.91 -18.78 3.62
CA ARG A 116 10.33 -18.95 3.30
C ARG A 116 11.00 -17.59 3.16
N PHE A 117 11.69 -17.17 4.21
CA PHE A 117 12.49 -15.94 4.25
C PHE A 117 13.85 -16.12 3.57
N ARG A 118 14.52 -15.01 3.27
CA ARG A 118 15.76 -14.96 2.47
C ARG A 118 15.62 -15.66 1.11
N ARG A 119 14.48 -15.45 0.44
CA ARG A 119 14.19 -15.96 -0.91
C ARG A 119 13.79 -14.81 -1.81
N ARG A 120 14.77 -14.18 -2.45
CA ARG A 120 14.52 -13.17 -3.49
C ARG A 120 14.27 -13.86 -4.81
N VAL A 121 13.01 -13.88 -5.26
CA VAL A 121 12.65 -14.37 -6.59
C VAL A 121 13.28 -13.48 -7.67
N THR A 122 13.95 -14.11 -8.63
CA THR A 122 14.65 -13.45 -9.74
C THR A 122 14.06 -13.75 -11.11
N SER A 123 13.37 -14.89 -11.28
CA SER A 123 12.65 -15.22 -12.51
C SER A 123 11.44 -16.11 -12.22
N ILE A 124 10.44 -15.98 -13.08
CA ILE A 124 9.31 -16.90 -13.23
C ILE A 124 9.27 -17.28 -14.71
N ASP A 125 9.46 -18.56 -14.98
CA ASP A 125 9.53 -19.14 -16.31
C ASP A 125 8.49 -20.27 -16.43
N VAL A 126 8.12 -20.65 -17.65
CA VAL A 126 7.29 -21.85 -17.90
C VAL A 126 8.21 -23.04 -18.13
N GLU A 127 7.89 -24.20 -17.55
CA GLU A 127 8.63 -25.44 -17.77
C GLU A 127 8.63 -25.89 -19.24
N ASP A 128 9.64 -26.69 -19.62
CA ASP A 128 9.80 -27.17 -21.00
C ASP A 128 8.62 -28.06 -21.47
N ASP A 129 7.93 -28.73 -20.53
CA ASP A 129 6.72 -29.51 -20.81
C ASP A 129 5.45 -28.65 -20.91
N GLY A 130 5.49 -27.41 -20.42
CA GLY A 130 4.37 -26.48 -20.41
C GLY A 130 3.34 -26.73 -19.30
N ASP A 131 3.64 -27.61 -18.33
CA ASP A 131 2.67 -28.05 -17.33
C ASP A 131 2.79 -27.28 -15.99
N ALA A 132 3.89 -26.55 -15.76
CA ALA A 132 4.13 -25.81 -14.51
C ALA A 132 4.97 -24.54 -14.70
N TYR A 133 4.96 -23.67 -13.69
CA TYR A 133 5.89 -22.57 -13.53
C TYR A 133 7.16 -22.99 -12.79
N ARG A 134 8.30 -22.44 -13.19
CA ARG A 134 9.59 -22.52 -12.49
C ARG A 134 10.00 -21.16 -11.96
N LEU A 135 10.07 -21.06 -10.65
CA LEU A 135 10.57 -19.87 -9.96
C LEU A 135 12.01 -20.08 -9.53
N THR A 136 12.89 -19.15 -9.89
CA THR A 136 14.26 -19.11 -9.36
C THR A 136 14.33 -18.07 -8.26
N ALA A 137 14.74 -18.49 -7.05
CA ALA A 137 15.01 -17.60 -5.94
C ALA A 137 16.48 -17.65 -5.53
N ILE A 138 16.97 -16.53 -4.99
CA ILE A 138 18.31 -16.44 -4.42
C ILE A 138 18.27 -15.94 -2.98
N ASP A 139 19.14 -16.47 -2.13
CA ASP A 139 19.42 -15.88 -0.83
C ASP A 139 20.19 -14.57 -1.05
N PRO A 140 19.67 -13.40 -0.61
CA PRO A 140 20.33 -12.12 -0.82
C PRO A 140 21.68 -11.98 -0.11
N GLU A 141 21.91 -12.72 0.99
CA GLU A 141 23.13 -12.68 1.78
C GLU A 141 24.19 -13.64 1.25
N THR A 142 23.80 -14.89 0.93
CA THR A 142 24.76 -15.95 0.54
C THR A 142 24.91 -16.10 -0.97
N GLY A 143 23.92 -15.67 -1.76
CA GLY A 143 23.84 -15.90 -3.20
C GLY A 143 23.49 -17.34 -3.60
N GLU A 144 23.14 -18.20 -2.63
CA GLU A 144 22.64 -19.54 -2.89
C GLU A 144 21.36 -19.49 -3.72
N ARG A 145 21.22 -20.42 -4.66
CA ARG A 145 20.07 -20.48 -5.59
C ARG A 145 19.19 -21.67 -5.26
N GLU A 146 17.89 -21.43 -5.27
CA GLU A 146 16.85 -22.46 -5.11
C GLU A 146 15.82 -22.32 -6.24
N THR A 147 15.23 -23.46 -6.60
CA THR A 147 14.20 -23.55 -7.64
C THR A 147 12.93 -24.13 -7.02
N TYR A 148 11.79 -23.54 -7.40
CA TYR A 148 10.46 -23.97 -6.99
C TYR A 148 9.65 -24.25 -8.24
N LEU A 149 9.06 -25.44 -8.34
CA LEU A 149 8.09 -25.78 -9.38
C LEU A 149 6.68 -25.62 -8.80
N THR A 150 5.77 -25.01 -9.57
CA THR A 150 4.40 -24.79 -9.08
C THR A 150 3.37 -24.72 -10.18
N GLU A 151 2.14 -25.13 -9.87
CA GLU A 151 0.99 -24.98 -10.77
C GLU A 151 0.51 -23.52 -10.83
N ASN A 152 0.41 -22.83 -9.68
CA ASN A 152 -0.13 -21.48 -9.60
C ASN A 152 0.84 -20.51 -8.90
N VAL A 153 0.74 -19.22 -9.24
CA VAL A 153 1.56 -18.17 -8.63
C VAL A 153 0.68 -17.08 -8.05
N VAL A 154 1.02 -16.53 -6.89
CA VAL A 154 0.41 -15.29 -6.37
C VAL A 154 1.45 -14.21 -6.12
N VAL A 155 1.35 -13.09 -6.84
CA VAL A 155 2.32 -11.99 -6.77
C VAL A 155 1.82 -10.90 -5.83
N GLY A 156 2.47 -10.76 -4.68
CA GLY A 156 2.15 -9.79 -3.63
C GLY A 156 3.36 -8.97 -3.19
N ILE A 157 4.14 -8.45 -4.15
CA ILE A 157 5.39 -7.72 -3.89
C ILE A 157 5.22 -6.28 -3.40
N GLY A 158 3.97 -5.80 -3.29
CA GLY A 158 3.65 -4.46 -2.80
C GLY A 158 4.10 -3.34 -3.72
N THR A 159 4.56 -2.23 -3.13
CA THR A 159 5.00 -1.03 -3.84
C THR A 159 6.41 -0.64 -3.41
N ARG A 160 7.11 0.14 -4.24
CA ARG A 160 8.42 0.69 -3.90
C ARG A 160 8.37 2.21 -3.76
N PRO A 161 9.27 2.81 -2.95
CA PRO A 161 9.45 4.25 -2.89
C PRO A 161 9.61 4.86 -4.29
N ARG A 162 8.80 5.86 -4.61
CA ARG A 162 8.87 6.58 -5.88
C ARG A 162 9.65 7.86 -5.68
N VAL A 163 10.87 7.90 -6.20
CA VAL A 163 11.66 9.13 -6.31
C VAL A 163 11.60 9.59 -7.76
N PRO A 164 11.16 10.83 -8.06
CA PRO A 164 11.21 11.36 -9.42
C PRO A 164 12.59 11.22 -10.05
N ASP A 165 12.67 10.77 -11.32
CA ASP A 165 13.93 10.49 -12.01
C ASP A 165 14.94 11.64 -11.96
N ARG A 166 14.43 12.88 -12.02
CA ARG A 166 15.23 14.12 -11.91
C ARG A 166 15.99 14.27 -10.58
N PHE A 167 15.65 13.49 -9.55
CA PHE A 167 16.33 13.47 -8.27
C PHE A 167 17.19 12.23 -8.07
N ALA A 168 17.26 11.32 -9.05
CA ALA A 168 17.95 10.04 -8.91
C ALA A 168 19.44 10.21 -8.60
N ASP A 169 20.11 11.17 -9.26
CA ASP A 169 21.56 11.38 -9.16
C ASP A 169 22.01 12.06 -7.86
N VAL A 170 21.08 12.70 -7.15
CA VAL A 170 21.38 13.41 -5.89
C VAL A 170 20.95 12.61 -4.66
N ARG A 171 20.40 11.41 -4.85
CA ARG A 171 20.11 10.51 -3.74
C ARG A 171 21.40 10.14 -3.03
N GLY A 172 21.34 10.15 -1.71
CA GLY A 172 22.45 9.80 -0.84
C GLY A 172 21.98 9.82 0.59
N ASP A 173 22.92 10.02 1.52
CA ASP A 173 22.61 10.02 2.94
C ASP A 173 21.74 11.22 3.37
N ASP A 174 21.81 12.33 2.64
CA ASP A 174 21.13 13.59 2.98
C ASP A 174 19.92 13.91 2.10
N VAL A 175 19.71 13.15 1.02
CA VAL A 175 18.50 13.25 0.19
C VAL A 175 17.91 11.86 0.08
N PHE A 176 16.88 11.60 0.87
CA PHE A 176 16.29 10.27 1.01
C PHE A 176 14.76 10.33 1.03
N HIS A 177 14.15 9.18 0.74
CA HIS A 177 12.70 9.04 0.75
C HIS A 177 12.19 8.82 2.18
N THR A 178 10.94 9.21 2.50
CA THR A 178 10.32 8.95 3.81
C THR A 178 10.42 7.49 4.25
N ALA A 179 10.41 6.56 3.29
CA ALA A 179 10.62 5.12 3.49
C ALA A 179 12.00 4.72 4.07
N SER A 180 12.88 5.67 4.38
CA SER A 180 14.14 5.46 5.09
C SER A 180 14.31 6.46 6.25
N TYR A 181 13.21 7.09 6.69
CA TYR A 181 13.26 8.20 7.63
C TYR A 181 13.81 7.80 9.00
N LEU A 182 13.28 6.76 9.64
CA LEU A 182 13.72 6.40 10.99
C LEU A 182 15.21 6.04 11.04
N GLY A 183 15.72 5.31 10.03
CA GLY A 183 17.16 5.04 9.88
C GLY A 183 18.03 6.29 9.70
N ASN A 184 17.45 7.41 9.22
CA ASN A 184 18.15 8.67 8.97
C ASN A 184 17.72 9.81 9.92
N ARG A 185 16.85 9.57 10.90
CA ARG A 185 16.30 10.61 11.78
C ARG A 185 17.39 11.34 12.54
N GLU A 186 18.38 10.62 13.05
CA GLU A 186 19.54 11.22 13.73
C GLU A 186 20.26 12.23 12.83
N ARG A 187 20.30 11.98 11.52
CA ARG A 187 20.89 12.90 10.54
C ARG A 187 20.07 14.19 10.45
N CYS A 188 18.75 14.09 10.37
CA CYS A 188 17.84 15.24 10.44
C CYS A 188 18.06 16.06 11.71
N LEU A 189 18.11 15.40 12.88
CA LEU A 189 18.24 16.06 14.18
C LEU A 189 19.59 16.78 14.38
N ASN A 190 20.60 16.45 13.58
CA ASN A 190 21.92 17.10 13.60
C ASN A 190 22.11 18.14 12.47
N ALA A 191 21.13 18.33 11.59
CA ALA A 191 21.15 19.33 10.53
C ALA A 191 20.81 20.74 11.09
N GLU A 192 21.18 21.80 10.37
CA GLU A 192 20.71 23.16 10.68
C GLU A 192 19.42 23.47 9.91
N ARG A 193 19.26 22.92 8.71
CA ARG A 193 18.10 23.13 7.82
C ARG A 193 17.60 21.81 7.24
N ILE A 194 16.30 21.56 7.39
CA ILE A 194 15.64 20.35 6.88
C ILE A 194 14.50 20.77 5.95
N THR A 195 14.39 20.13 4.79
CA THR A 195 13.25 20.34 3.89
C THR A 195 12.52 19.03 3.61
N VAL A 196 11.24 18.97 3.98
CA VAL A 196 10.33 17.86 3.64
C VAL A 196 9.54 18.22 2.39
N VAL A 197 9.53 17.33 1.40
CA VAL A 197 8.86 17.53 0.10
C VAL A 197 7.71 16.54 -0.08
N GLY A 198 6.47 17.02 -0.22
CA GLY A 198 5.28 16.21 -0.43
C GLY A 198 4.13 16.61 0.49
N SER A 199 2.91 16.10 0.28
CA SER A 199 1.73 16.42 1.14
C SER A 199 0.92 15.21 1.56
N GLY A 200 1.39 13.99 1.30
CA GLY A 200 0.71 12.79 1.76
C GLY A 200 0.97 12.55 3.25
N GLN A 201 0.24 11.58 3.81
CA GLN A 201 0.36 11.17 5.21
C GLN A 201 1.83 10.98 5.67
N SER A 202 2.66 10.26 4.92
CA SER A 202 4.06 10.03 5.33
C SER A 202 4.89 11.31 5.45
N ALA A 203 4.64 12.32 4.62
CA ALA A 203 5.33 13.61 4.72
C ALA A 203 4.87 14.36 5.99
N ALA A 204 3.57 14.34 6.27
CA ALA A 204 3.00 14.94 7.47
C ALA A 204 3.52 14.25 8.74
N GLU A 205 3.60 12.92 8.78
CA GLU A 205 4.13 12.17 9.93
C GLU A 205 5.60 12.52 10.22
N VAL A 206 6.43 12.67 9.18
CA VAL A 206 7.82 13.13 9.32
C VAL A 206 7.87 14.56 9.84
N VAL A 207 7.08 15.47 9.27
CA VAL A 207 7.02 16.88 9.74
C VAL A 207 6.59 16.94 11.20
N ARG A 208 5.56 16.17 11.59
CA ARG A 208 5.11 16.07 12.98
C ARG A 208 6.23 15.58 13.91
N ASP A 209 6.90 14.48 13.55
CA ASP A 209 7.99 13.89 14.36
C ASP A 209 9.17 14.88 14.52
N LEU A 210 9.50 15.63 13.47
CA LEU A 210 10.51 16.68 13.51
C LEU A 210 10.04 17.92 14.29
N LEU A 211 8.78 18.34 14.20
CA LEU A 211 8.25 19.47 14.97
C LEU A 211 8.29 19.19 16.48
N GLU A 212 7.92 17.97 16.90
CA GLU A 212 7.99 17.55 18.31
C GLU A 212 9.40 17.69 18.91
N ARG A 213 10.44 17.50 18.08
CA ARG A 213 11.85 17.49 18.50
C ARG A 213 12.55 18.83 18.27
N GLN A 214 11.99 19.71 17.45
CA GLN A 214 12.61 20.99 17.08
C GLN A 214 13.07 21.82 18.31
N PRO A 215 12.32 21.92 19.43
CA PRO A 215 12.74 22.74 20.57
C PRO A 215 14.07 22.32 21.22
N GLU A 216 14.46 21.05 21.09
CA GLU A 216 15.71 20.52 21.66
C GLU A 216 16.91 20.65 20.71
N HIS A 217 16.66 20.84 19.41
CA HIS A 217 17.67 20.77 18.35
C HIS A 217 17.87 22.09 17.61
N GLY A 218 16.84 22.93 17.48
CA GLY A 218 16.94 24.28 16.94
C GLY A 218 17.13 24.41 15.42
N TYR A 219 16.86 23.37 14.64
CA TYR A 219 16.90 23.43 13.16
C TYR A 219 15.72 24.20 12.57
N ALA A 220 15.92 24.76 11.38
CA ALA A 220 14.86 25.26 10.51
C ALA A 220 14.18 24.08 9.78
N LEU A 221 12.85 24.08 9.74
CA LEU A 221 12.06 23.02 9.10
C LEU A 221 11.12 23.57 8.02
N ASP A 222 11.38 23.22 6.76
CA ASP A 222 10.56 23.64 5.64
C ASP A 222 9.71 22.49 5.09
N TRP A 223 8.43 22.73 4.85
CA TRP A 223 7.50 21.78 4.24
C TRP A 223 6.94 22.30 2.91
N LEU A 224 7.40 21.71 1.80
CA LEU A 224 7.05 22.12 0.45
C LEU A 224 6.15 21.07 -0.22
N THR A 225 5.07 21.51 -0.88
CA THR A 225 4.23 20.59 -1.66
C THR A 225 3.74 21.19 -2.97
N ARG A 226 3.69 20.35 -4.02
CA ARG A 226 3.09 20.68 -5.32
C ARG A 226 1.57 20.82 -5.22
N SER A 227 0.94 20.15 -4.25
CA SER A 227 -0.51 20.19 -4.01
C SER A 227 -0.98 21.62 -3.74
N ARG A 228 -2.25 21.92 -4.05
CA ARG A 228 -2.84 23.26 -3.84
C ARG A 228 -2.88 23.70 -2.38
N GLY A 229 -2.70 22.76 -1.46
CA GLY A 229 -2.73 22.94 -0.02
C GLY A 229 -2.35 21.64 0.69
N PHE A 230 -2.32 21.69 2.01
CA PHE A 230 -2.20 20.54 2.89
C PHE A 230 -3.63 20.07 3.20
N PHE A 231 -4.13 19.11 2.41
CA PHE A 231 -5.51 18.66 2.53
C PHE A 231 -5.63 17.43 3.42
N GLN A 232 -6.60 17.48 4.32
CA GLN A 232 -7.04 16.32 5.07
C GLN A 232 -7.66 15.28 4.13
N MET A 233 -7.47 14.00 4.42
CA MET A 233 -8.21 12.92 3.81
C MET A 233 -9.69 13.07 4.13
N ALA A 234 -10.56 12.78 3.15
CA ALA A 234 -11.99 12.83 3.37
C ALA A 234 -12.43 11.65 4.26
N ASP A 235 -12.50 11.87 5.57
CA ASP A 235 -13.07 10.92 6.53
C ASP A 235 -14.57 11.17 6.69
N ALA A 236 -15.40 10.29 6.12
CA ALA A 236 -16.84 10.34 6.32
C ALA A 236 -17.45 8.94 6.17
N LYS A 237 -18.25 8.53 7.17
CA LYS A 237 -18.95 7.23 7.19
C LYS A 237 -19.72 6.91 5.89
N LEU A 238 -20.34 7.91 5.26
CA LEU A 238 -21.04 7.72 3.99
C LEU A 238 -20.08 7.56 2.81
N GLY A 239 -18.96 8.29 2.81
CA GLY A 239 -17.91 8.16 1.80
C GLY A 239 -17.22 6.81 1.86
N HIS A 240 -17.09 6.22 3.04
CA HIS A 240 -16.42 4.92 3.24
C HIS A 240 -17.21 3.71 2.76
N MET A 241 -18.49 3.86 2.40
CA MET A 241 -19.29 2.73 1.90
C MET A 241 -18.73 2.14 0.59
N ILE A 242 -17.87 2.87 -0.12
CA ILE A 242 -17.17 2.38 -1.31
C ILE A 242 -16.05 1.37 -1.00
N TYR A 243 -15.57 1.29 0.24
CA TYR A 243 -14.56 0.30 0.66
C TYR A 243 -15.24 -1.04 0.98
N THR A 244 -15.88 -1.62 -0.03
CA THR A 244 -16.69 -2.85 0.08
C THR A 244 -16.47 -3.76 -1.14
N PRO A 245 -16.67 -5.07 -0.99
CA PRO A 245 -16.71 -6.01 -2.12
C PRO A 245 -17.67 -5.56 -3.23
N ASP A 246 -18.87 -5.10 -2.87
CA ASP A 246 -19.92 -4.65 -3.80
C ASP A 246 -19.46 -3.49 -4.70
N TYR A 247 -18.70 -2.53 -4.14
CA TYR A 247 -18.16 -1.44 -4.95
C TYR A 247 -17.06 -1.92 -5.88
N THR A 248 -16.21 -2.85 -5.44
CA THR A 248 -15.18 -3.45 -6.28
C THR A 248 -15.81 -4.14 -7.50
N ASP A 249 -16.88 -4.91 -7.28
CA ASP A 249 -17.62 -5.59 -8.34
C ASP A 249 -18.28 -4.60 -9.32
N TYR A 250 -18.96 -3.60 -8.79
CA TYR A 250 -19.53 -2.50 -9.58
C TYR A 250 -18.46 -1.76 -10.39
N PHE A 251 -17.33 -1.42 -9.77
CA PHE A 251 -16.24 -0.69 -10.42
C PHE A 251 -15.64 -1.52 -11.55
N TYR A 252 -15.49 -2.83 -11.36
CA TYR A 252 -14.98 -3.75 -12.37
C TYR A 252 -15.84 -3.76 -13.64
N ASP A 253 -17.17 -3.61 -13.52
CA ASP A 253 -18.09 -3.61 -14.67
C ASP A 253 -18.15 -2.30 -15.45
N LEU A 254 -17.53 -1.23 -14.95
CA LEU A 254 -17.42 0.03 -15.68
C LEU A 254 -16.48 -0.09 -16.88
N ASP A 255 -16.75 0.69 -17.92
CA ASP A 255 -15.79 0.85 -19.02
C ASP A 255 -14.49 1.51 -18.54
N GLN A 256 -13.39 1.24 -19.23
CA GLN A 256 -12.06 1.66 -18.78
C GLN A 256 -11.90 3.19 -18.70
N ALA A 257 -12.57 3.95 -19.56
CA ALA A 257 -12.50 5.41 -19.52
C ALA A 257 -13.18 5.96 -18.27
N THR A 258 -14.35 5.42 -17.91
CA THR A 258 -15.03 5.75 -16.65
C THR A 258 -14.19 5.37 -15.44
N LYS A 259 -13.56 4.19 -15.44
CA LYS A 259 -12.66 3.75 -14.37
C LYS A 259 -11.52 4.74 -14.15
N ASP A 260 -10.85 5.15 -15.23
CA ASP A 260 -9.70 6.06 -15.14
C ASP A 260 -10.12 7.47 -14.69
N GLU A 261 -11.27 8.00 -15.15
CA GLU A 261 -11.83 9.28 -14.68
C GLU A 261 -12.15 9.24 -13.16
N LEU A 262 -12.85 8.21 -12.70
CA LEU A 262 -13.22 8.06 -11.29
C LEU A 262 -11.99 8.05 -10.39
N ARG A 263 -10.94 7.32 -10.78
CA ARG A 263 -9.69 7.20 -10.01
C ARG A 263 -8.99 8.54 -9.83
N GLU A 264 -8.97 9.39 -10.86
CA GLU A 264 -8.39 10.73 -10.75
C GLU A 264 -9.16 11.59 -9.73
N GLY A 265 -10.49 11.55 -9.77
CA GLY A 265 -11.37 12.28 -8.86
C GLY A 265 -11.34 11.81 -7.41
N GLN A 266 -10.99 10.53 -7.17
CA GLN A 266 -10.98 9.90 -5.85
C GLN A 266 -9.67 10.12 -5.06
N THR A 267 -8.73 10.92 -5.58
CA THR A 267 -7.42 11.13 -4.95
C THR A 267 -7.51 11.56 -3.48
N LEU A 268 -8.48 12.39 -3.10
CA LEU A 268 -8.66 12.85 -1.70
C LEU A 268 -9.24 11.78 -0.76
N LEU A 269 -9.72 10.66 -1.27
CA LEU A 269 -10.22 9.54 -0.47
C LEU A 269 -9.09 8.69 0.12
N TYR A 270 -7.87 8.78 -0.43
CA TYR A 270 -6.75 7.91 -0.01
C TYR A 270 -5.34 8.56 -0.06
N LYS A 271 -5.18 9.81 -0.52
CA LYS A 271 -3.88 10.52 -0.56
C LYS A 271 -3.81 11.78 0.31
N GLY A 272 -4.76 11.97 1.23
CA GLY A 272 -4.77 13.10 2.16
C GLY A 272 -3.92 12.87 3.41
N ILE A 273 -3.96 13.83 4.33
CA ILE A 273 -3.40 13.72 5.68
C ILE A 273 -4.53 13.29 6.63
N ASP A 274 -4.27 12.36 7.53
CA ASP A 274 -5.20 11.99 8.59
C ASP A 274 -5.55 13.20 9.49
N GLU A 275 -6.80 13.24 9.99
CA GLU A 275 -7.31 14.34 10.81
C GLU A 275 -6.47 14.56 12.07
N ARG A 276 -6.11 13.48 12.78
CA ARG A 276 -5.35 13.56 14.03
C ARG A 276 -3.94 14.06 13.74
N THR A 277 -3.33 13.60 12.65
CA THR A 277 -1.99 14.03 12.24
C THR A 277 -1.97 15.50 11.85
N SER A 278 -2.94 15.95 11.06
CA SER A 278 -3.08 17.36 10.68
C SER A 278 -3.31 18.27 11.89
N ALA A 279 -4.17 17.84 12.82
CA ALA A 279 -4.44 18.58 14.06
C ALA A 279 -3.17 18.65 14.93
N ALA A 280 -2.46 17.54 15.12
CA ALA A 280 -1.24 17.49 15.92
C ALA A 280 -0.13 18.42 15.38
N ILE A 281 0.06 18.48 14.06
CA ILE A 281 1.00 19.44 13.45
C ILE A 281 0.61 20.87 13.81
N TYR A 282 -0.67 21.23 13.65
CA TYR A 282 -1.13 22.57 13.95
C TYR A 282 -1.00 22.92 15.44
N ASP A 283 -1.34 21.98 16.33
CA ASP A 283 -1.20 22.13 17.77
C ASP A 283 0.26 22.36 18.17
N LEU A 284 1.21 21.59 17.62
CA LEU A 284 2.65 21.78 17.84
C LEU A 284 3.13 23.17 17.39
N LEU A 285 2.70 23.63 16.21
CA LEU A 285 3.03 24.97 15.70
C LEU A 285 2.47 26.07 16.62
N TYR A 286 1.20 25.91 17.04
CA TYR A 286 0.54 26.88 17.90
C TYR A 286 1.20 26.94 19.28
N GLU A 287 1.47 25.78 19.89
CA GLU A 287 2.18 25.68 21.18
C GLU A 287 3.59 26.25 21.10
N GLY A 288 4.32 25.96 20.02
CA GLY A 288 5.65 26.51 19.75
C GLY A 288 5.67 28.04 19.59
N SER A 289 4.53 28.65 19.29
CA SER A 289 4.39 30.12 19.14
C SER A 289 4.07 30.87 20.45
N ILE A 290 3.82 30.13 21.55
CA ILE A 290 3.41 30.72 22.82
C ILE A 290 4.47 31.69 23.34
N GLY A 291 4.04 32.86 23.82
CA GLY A 291 4.95 33.87 24.39
C GLY A 291 5.66 34.72 23.34
N ALA A 292 5.14 34.79 22.11
CA ALA A 292 5.74 35.48 20.96
C ALA A 292 7.06 34.84 20.49
N ALA A 293 7.22 33.54 20.74
CA ALA A 293 8.18 32.73 20.02
C ALA A 293 7.71 32.56 18.56
N GLU A 294 8.66 32.47 17.64
CA GLU A 294 8.38 32.17 16.24
C GLU A 294 9.14 30.87 15.92
N PRO A 295 8.47 29.71 15.84
CA PRO A 295 9.13 28.48 15.44
C PRO A 295 9.67 28.66 14.02
N ASP A 296 10.91 28.22 13.80
CA ASP A 296 11.59 28.36 12.50
C ASP A 296 11.06 27.30 11.53
N VAL A 297 9.85 27.55 11.04
CA VAL A 297 9.08 26.63 10.21
C VAL A 297 8.50 27.36 9.00
N GLY A 298 8.89 26.92 7.81
CA GLY A 298 8.30 27.35 6.54
C GLY A 298 7.32 26.32 6.00
N MET A 299 6.16 26.77 5.50
CA MET A 299 5.20 25.89 4.82
C MET A 299 4.72 26.56 3.54
N LEU A 300 4.96 25.92 2.39
CA LEU A 300 4.55 26.47 1.10
C LEU A 300 3.88 25.41 0.21
N ALA A 301 2.60 25.64 -0.05
CA ALA A 301 1.83 24.86 -1.00
C ALA A 301 2.04 25.36 -2.44
N ALA A 302 1.44 24.65 -3.40
CA ALA A 302 1.51 24.95 -4.82
C ALA A 302 2.94 25.15 -5.34
N THR A 303 3.91 24.43 -4.76
CA THR A 303 5.33 24.56 -5.03
C THR A 303 5.91 23.25 -5.55
N GLU A 304 6.37 23.26 -6.79
CA GLU A 304 7.09 22.13 -7.37
C GLU A 304 8.60 22.29 -7.18
N VAL A 305 9.25 21.34 -6.51
CA VAL A 305 10.70 21.20 -6.54
C VAL A 305 11.09 20.68 -7.92
N ARG A 306 11.74 21.52 -8.73
CA ARG A 306 12.15 21.24 -10.11
C ARG A 306 13.49 20.51 -10.17
N GLU A 307 14.43 20.93 -9.32
CA GLU A 307 15.79 20.41 -9.27
C GLU A 307 16.30 20.43 -7.83
N ILE A 308 17.19 19.50 -7.51
CA ILE A 308 17.94 19.47 -6.25
C ILE A 308 19.40 19.33 -6.68
N GLY A 309 20.26 20.21 -6.21
CA GLY A 309 21.70 20.19 -6.50
C GLY A 309 22.51 20.65 -5.29
N PRO A 310 23.85 20.64 -5.37
CA PRO A 310 24.69 21.15 -4.29
C PRO A 310 24.44 22.65 -4.05
N ALA A 311 24.49 23.08 -2.80
CA ALA A 311 24.39 24.49 -2.46
C ALA A 311 25.57 25.29 -3.08
N PRO A 312 25.35 26.52 -3.60
CA PRO A 312 26.41 27.31 -4.25
C PRO A 312 27.55 27.73 -3.33
N ASP A 313 27.25 27.99 -2.05
CA ASP A 313 28.14 28.69 -1.12
C ASP A 313 28.59 27.84 0.09
N GLY A 314 28.39 26.51 0.08
CA GLY A 314 28.78 25.66 1.21
C GLY A 314 28.43 24.17 1.06
N ASP A 315 28.39 23.50 2.21
CA ASP A 315 27.89 22.13 2.36
C ASP A 315 26.34 22.14 2.37
N GLY A 316 25.71 21.11 1.79
CA GLY A 316 24.25 20.98 1.70
C GLY A 316 23.69 21.05 0.26
N TYR A 317 22.39 21.29 0.15
CA TYR A 317 21.61 21.23 -1.08
C TYR A 317 20.84 22.53 -1.35
N ALA A 318 20.72 22.87 -2.62
CA ALA A 318 19.84 23.92 -3.13
C ALA A 318 18.72 23.27 -3.96
N LEU A 319 17.47 23.54 -3.57
CA LEU A 319 16.27 23.10 -4.24
C LEU A 319 15.75 24.26 -5.09
N LEU A 320 15.73 24.09 -6.41
CA LEU A 320 15.07 25.04 -7.32
C LEU A 320 13.56 24.77 -7.28
N CYS A 321 12.82 25.71 -6.73
CA CYS A 321 11.39 25.62 -6.51
C CYS A 321 10.62 26.54 -7.49
N GLU A 322 9.43 26.11 -7.88
CA GLU A 322 8.50 26.92 -8.67
C GLU A 322 7.13 26.93 -7.99
N GLN A 323 6.71 28.10 -7.49
CA GLN A 323 5.34 28.32 -7.02
C GLN A 323 4.48 28.55 -8.27
N TRP A 324 3.70 27.54 -8.65
CA TRP A 324 3.08 27.50 -9.99
C TRP A 324 1.81 28.35 -10.11
N GLN A 325 1.23 28.84 -9.01
CA GLN A 325 0.10 29.78 -9.05
C GLN A 325 0.56 31.21 -9.34
N GLU A 326 1.70 31.60 -8.78
CA GLU A 326 2.35 32.90 -8.99
C GLU A 326 3.27 32.89 -10.21
N SER A 327 3.65 31.70 -10.69
CA SER A 327 4.67 31.49 -11.72
C SER A 327 6.04 32.05 -11.31
N GLU A 328 6.34 32.01 -10.01
CA GLU A 328 7.57 32.53 -9.42
C GLU A 328 8.53 31.39 -9.06
N ARG A 329 9.83 31.65 -9.22
CA ARG A 329 10.90 30.68 -8.91
C ARG A 329 11.77 31.21 -7.79
N PHE A 330 12.17 30.31 -6.90
CA PHE A 330 13.07 30.61 -5.80
C PHE A 330 13.96 29.41 -5.49
N VAL A 331 14.99 29.64 -4.69
CA VAL A 331 15.89 28.59 -4.20
C VAL A 331 15.65 28.42 -2.70
N GLN A 332 15.43 27.17 -2.29
CA GLN A 332 15.43 26.76 -0.89
C GLN A 332 16.75 26.03 -0.60
N GLU A 333 17.50 26.48 0.39
CA GLU A 333 18.69 25.75 0.85
C GLU A 333 18.34 24.81 2.00
N SER A 334 18.99 23.64 2.05
CA SER A 334 18.72 22.61 3.02
C SER A 334 19.95 21.72 3.21
N ASP A 335 20.21 21.27 4.43
CA ASP A 335 21.29 20.31 4.67
C ASP A 335 20.77 18.87 4.48
N VAL A 336 19.49 18.63 4.81
CA VAL A 336 18.80 17.35 4.65
C VAL A 336 17.45 17.51 3.95
N VAL A 337 17.23 16.75 2.89
CA VAL A 337 15.97 16.72 2.12
C VAL A 337 15.26 15.39 2.29
N VAL A 338 14.04 15.42 2.83
CA VAL A 338 13.18 14.24 2.97
C VAL A 338 12.09 14.24 1.91
N LEU A 339 12.13 13.26 1.01
CA LEU A 339 11.19 13.12 -0.10
C LEU A 339 9.99 12.25 0.31
N GLY A 340 8.85 12.88 0.59
CA GLY A 340 7.54 12.25 0.74
C GLY A 340 6.80 12.13 -0.59
N THR A 341 7.47 11.58 -1.62
CA THR A 341 6.99 11.54 -3.00
C THR A 341 6.14 10.30 -3.33
N GLY A 342 5.82 9.50 -2.32
CA GLY A 342 4.88 8.38 -2.39
C GLY A 342 5.51 7.10 -2.91
N TYR A 343 4.67 6.15 -3.28
CA TYR A 343 5.09 4.84 -3.75
C TYR A 343 4.57 4.59 -5.16
N GLU A 344 5.28 3.74 -5.89
CA GLU A 344 4.86 3.27 -7.20
C GLU A 344 4.71 1.75 -7.21
N ARG A 345 3.76 1.30 -8.02
CA ARG A 345 3.66 -0.11 -8.40
C ARG A 345 4.62 -0.33 -9.54
N VAL A 346 5.39 -1.39 -9.45
CA VAL A 346 6.34 -1.78 -10.47
C VAL A 346 5.89 -3.10 -11.00
N GLU A 347 5.91 -3.23 -12.32
CA GLU A 347 5.76 -4.54 -12.91
C GLU A 347 6.88 -5.46 -12.40
N PRO A 348 6.56 -6.67 -11.91
CA PRO A 348 7.56 -7.53 -11.32
C PRO A 348 8.66 -7.86 -12.34
N PRO A 349 9.93 -7.49 -12.10
CA PRO A 349 11.01 -7.73 -13.08
C PRO A 349 11.21 -9.21 -13.41
N PHE A 350 10.82 -10.08 -12.47
CA PHE A 350 10.88 -11.54 -12.61
C PHE A 350 9.77 -12.12 -13.50
N ALA A 351 8.72 -11.35 -13.82
CA ALA A 351 7.67 -11.74 -14.77
C ALA A 351 8.06 -11.46 -16.24
N ALA A 352 9.27 -10.95 -16.50
CA ALA A 352 9.74 -10.68 -17.86
C ALA A 352 9.72 -11.93 -18.76
N GLY A 353 9.94 -13.12 -18.20
CA GLY A 353 9.83 -14.40 -18.92
C GLY A 353 8.41 -14.75 -19.39
N LEU A 354 7.41 -14.07 -18.83
CA LEU A 354 5.99 -14.24 -19.15
C LEU A 354 5.42 -13.07 -19.96
N ALA A 355 6.22 -12.04 -20.27
CA ALA A 355 5.74 -10.80 -20.85
C ALA A 355 5.00 -10.99 -22.19
N ASP A 356 5.41 -11.97 -23.00
CA ASP A 356 4.78 -12.31 -24.29
C ASP A 356 3.51 -13.16 -24.14
N ARG A 357 3.24 -13.71 -22.95
CA ARG A 357 2.07 -14.55 -22.64
C ARG A 357 0.96 -13.76 -21.94
N LEU A 358 1.29 -12.67 -21.27
CA LEU A 358 0.35 -11.87 -20.48
C LEU A 358 -0.36 -10.83 -21.34
N GLU A 359 -1.68 -10.77 -21.23
CA GLU A 359 -2.49 -9.75 -21.89
C GLU A 359 -2.35 -8.39 -21.21
N ARG A 360 -2.53 -7.34 -22.00
CA ARG A 360 -2.45 -5.95 -21.55
C ARG A 360 -3.57 -5.12 -22.12
N ASP A 361 -3.97 -4.11 -21.36
CA ASP A 361 -4.89 -3.10 -21.85
C ASP A 361 -4.23 -2.11 -22.81
N ASP A 362 -5.04 -1.21 -23.39
CA ASP A 362 -4.59 -0.19 -24.33
C ASP A 362 -3.54 0.80 -23.75
N ALA A 363 -3.40 0.85 -22.42
CA ALA A 363 -2.41 1.67 -21.72
C ALA A 363 -1.14 0.87 -21.37
N GLY A 364 -1.03 -0.40 -21.79
CA GLY A 364 0.11 -1.27 -21.54
C GLY A 364 0.17 -1.84 -20.11
N ARG A 365 -0.92 -1.74 -19.34
CA ARG A 365 -1.04 -2.32 -18.00
C ARG A 365 -1.48 -3.77 -18.11
N LEU A 366 -1.08 -4.61 -17.16
CA LEU A 366 -1.53 -6.01 -17.11
C LEU A 366 -3.05 -6.06 -17.03
N ASP A 367 -3.67 -6.91 -17.84
CA ASP A 367 -5.09 -7.19 -17.73
C ASP A 367 -5.34 -8.11 -16.53
N VAL A 368 -6.23 -7.67 -15.63
CA VAL A 368 -6.52 -8.37 -14.38
C VAL A 368 -8.00 -8.69 -14.34
N THR A 369 -8.32 -9.98 -14.28
CA THR A 369 -9.68 -10.51 -14.23
C THR A 369 -10.37 -10.16 -12.91
N ARG A 370 -11.69 -10.34 -12.86
CA ARG A 370 -12.53 -10.07 -11.67
C ARG A 370 -12.09 -10.84 -10.42
N ASP A 371 -11.54 -12.03 -10.61
CA ASP A 371 -11.03 -12.92 -9.58
C ASP A 371 -9.51 -12.78 -9.38
N PHE A 372 -8.97 -11.61 -9.72
CA PHE A 372 -7.58 -11.19 -9.44
C PHE A 372 -6.49 -12.00 -10.16
N ARG A 373 -6.82 -12.65 -11.29
CA ARG A 373 -5.87 -13.36 -12.13
C ARG A 373 -5.35 -12.46 -13.23
N LEU A 374 -4.14 -12.73 -13.71
CA LEU A 374 -3.63 -12.13 -14.93
C LEU A 374 -4.19 -12.89 -16.13
N SER A 375 -4.80 -12.15 -17.06
CA SER A 375 -5.20 -12.71 -18.34
C SER A 375 -3.96 -13.05 -19.17
N GLY A 376 -3.97 -14.18 -19.87
CA GLY A 376 -2.86 -14.60 -20.69
C GLY A 376 -3.17 -15.81 -21.56
N ASP A 377 -2.38 -15.98 -22.61
CA ASP A 377 -2.43 -17.11 -23.52
C ASP A 377 -1.37 -18.15 -23.15
N ASP A 378 -1.74 -19.44 -23.23
CA ASP A 378 -0.81 -20.57 -23.05
C ASP A 378 -0.09 -20.53 -21.68
N LEU A 379 -0.83 -20.17 -20.62
CA LEU A 379 -0.35 -20.23 -19.24
C LEU A 379 -0.52 -21.66 -18.67
N PRO A 380 0.49 -22.25 -17.99
CA PRO A 380 0.39 -23.59 -17.40
C PRO A 380 -0.64 -23.66 -16.27
N GLY A 381 -0.83 -22.56 -15.55
CA GLY A 381 -1.80 -22.40 -14.48
C GLY A 381 -2.06 -20.92 -14.17
N GLU A 382 -2.73 -20.63 -13.07
CA GLU A 382 -3.20 -19.27 -12.78
C GLU A 382 -2.12 -18.40 -12.13
N ILE A 383 -2.09 -17.11 -12.50
CA ILE A 383 -1.24 -16.11 -11.86
C ILE A 383 -2.12 -15.06 -11.21
N TYR A 384 -2.19 -15.07 -9.89
CA TYR A 384 -2.92 -14.10 -9.10
C TYR A 384 -2.06 -12.88 -8.77
N VAL A 385 -2.71 -11.74 -8.57
CA VAL A 385 -2.06 -10.51 -8.11
C VAL A 385 -2.72 -9.93 -6.88
N GLN A 386 -1.89 -9.32 -6.03
CA GLN A 386 -2.31 -8.64 -4.80
C GLN A 386 -1.80 -7.20 -4.83
N ASN A 387 -2.72 -6.22 -4.87
CA ASN A 387 -2.43 -4.78 -4.90
C ASN A 387 -1.72 -4.29 -6.18
N ALA A 388 -1.90 -4.98 -7.31
CA ALA A 388 -1.48 -4.56 -8.65
C ALA A 388 -2.64 -4.05 -9.53
N GLU A 389 -3.88 -4.17 -9.05
CA GLU A 389 -5.11 -4.14 -9.83
C GLU A 389 -5.92 -2.85 -9.68
N ILE A 390 -5.30 -1.76 -9.25
CA ILE A 390 -5.98 -0.48 -8.97
C ILE A 390 -6.72 0.10 -10.19
N HIS A 391 -6.30 -0.23 -11.42
CA HIS A 391 -6.94 0.24 -12.66
C HIS A 391 -8.18 -0.57 -13.05
N THR A 392 -8.34 -1.79 -12.52
CA THR A 392 -9.50 -2.66 -12.78
C THR A 392 -10.45 -2.78 -11.59
N HIS A 393 -9.93 -2.70 -10.36
CA HIS A 393 -10.67 -2.90 -9.09
C HIS A 393 -10.74 -1.63 -8.22
N GLY A 394 -10.17 -0.52 -8.69
CA GLY A 394 -10.30 0.79 -8.05
C GLY A 394 -9.46 0.94 -6.77
N ILE A 395 -9.83 1.93 -5.95
CA ILE A 395 -9.08 2.33 -4.74
C ILE A 395 -9.07 1.28 -3.62
N ASN A 396 -9.85 0.22 -3.80
CA ASN A 396 -9.97 -0.91 -2.89
C ASN A 396 -8.77 -1.87 -2.95
N ALA A 397 -8.02 -1.88 -4.06
CA ALA A 397 -6.84 -2.73 -4.23
C ALA A 397 -5.78 -2.61 -3.10
N PRO A 398 -5.38 -1.41 -2.65
CA PRO A 398 -4.47 -1.26 -1.51
C PRO A 398 -5.11 -1.35 -0.12
N ASP A 399 -6.43 -1.53 -0.01
CA ASP A 399 -7.12 -1.49 1.29
C ASP A 399 -6.91 -2.78 2.08
N LEU A 400 -6.44 -2.66 3.33
CA LEU A 400 -6.20 -3.80 4.22
C LEU A 400 -7.51 -4.53 4.61
N GLY A 401 -8.63 -3.81 4.72
CA GLY A 401 -9.94 -4.37 5.08
C GLY A 401 -10.53 -5.27 4.00
N LEU A 402 -10.08 -5.11 2.75
CA LEU A 402 -10.46 -5.98 1.63
C LEU A 402 -9.41 -7.05 1.32
N GLY A 403 -8.28 -7.05 2.03
CA GLY A 403 -7.27 -8.10 1.94
C GLY A 403 -7.82 -9.50 2.17
N PRO A 404 -8.50 -9.76 3.32
CA PRO A 404 -9.10 -11.07 3.58
C PRO A 404 -10.12 -11.48 2.50
N TYR A 405 -10.99 -10.56 2.05
CA TYR A 405 -11.97 -10.84 0.99
C TYR A 405 -11.27 -11.29 -0.31
N ARG A 406 -10.25 -10.55 -0.75
CA ARG A 406 -9.48 -10.91 -1.94
C ARG A 406 -8.80 -12.28 -1.78
N ASN A 407 -8.27 -12.56 -0.59
CA ASN A 407 -7.69 -13.87 -0.29
C ASN A 407 -8.73 -14.99 -0.39
N ALA A 408 -9.95 -14.79 0.11
CA ALA A 408 -11.03 -15.75 -0.01
C ALA A 408 -11.41 -16.02 -1.49
N VAL A 409 -11.45 -14.99 -2.33
CA VAL A 409 -11.69 -15.14 -3.78
C VAL A 409 -10.58 -15.95 -4.45
N ILE A 410 -9.32 -15.68 -4.11
CA ILE A 410 -8.17 -16.45 -4.63
C ILE A 410 -8.26 -17.92 -4.18
N LEU A 411 -8.58 -18.17 -2.91
CA LEU A 411 -8.74 -19.53 -2.38
C LEU A 411 -9.91 -20.28 -3.00
N ASP A 412 -10.99 -19.60 -3.37
CA ASP A 412 -12.12 -20.20 -4.09
C ASP A 412 -11.73 -20.68 -5.50
N GLY A 413 -10.82 -19.95 -6.17
CA GLY A 413 -10.25 -20.37 -7.45
C GLY A 413 -9.21 -21.50 -7.33
N LEU A 414 -8.47 -21.54 -6.21
CA LEU A 414 -7.39 -22.50 -5.99
C LEU A 414 -7.87 -23.85 -5.44
N LEU A 415 -8.81 -23.83 -4.48
CA LEU A 415 -9.24 -25.01 -3.74
C LEU A 415 -10.49 -25.63 -4.38
N ALA A 416 -10.54 -26.96 -4.41
CA ALA A 416 -11.72 -27.69 -4.91
C ALA A 416 -13.00 -27.39 -4.10
N ALA A 417 -12.86 -26.99 -2.83
CA ALA A 417 -13.94 -26.53 -1.97
C ALA A 417 -13.41 -25.54 -0.93
N SER A 418 -13.45 -24.24 -1.24
CA SER A 418 -13.10 -23.19 -0.27
C SER A 418 -14.17 -23.09 0.84
N PRO A 419 -13.80 -23.07 2.13
CA PRO A 419 -14.75 -22.89 3.22
C PRO A 419 -15.15 -21.43 3.43
N TYR A 420 -14.49 -20.49 2.73
CA TYR A 420 -14.69 -19.06 2.92
C TYR A 420 -15.77 -18.54 1.97
N GLY A 421 -16.80 -17.92 2.55
CA GLY A 421 -17.84 -17.26 1.76
C GLY A 421 -17.28 -16.05 1.03
N THR A 422 -17.43 -16.03 -0.30
CA THR A 422 -17.12 -14.88 -1.17
C THR A 422 -18.35 -14.02 -1.45
N GLU A 423 -19.46 -14.28 -0.74
CA GLU A 423 -20.72 -13.56 -0.89
C GLU A 423 -20.55 -12.07 -0.55
N LEU A 424 -21.15 -11.21 -1.38
CA LEU A 424 -21.16 -9.76 -1.17
C LEU A 424 -21.90 -9.40 0.12
N ALA A 425 -21.44 -8.36 0.80
CA ALA A 425 -22.02 -7.95 2.07
C ALA A 425 -23.33 -7.19 1.86
N ASP A 426 -24.30 -7.36 2.76
CA ASP A 426 -25.51 -6.53 2.76
C ASP A 426 -25.18 -5.07 3.15
N VAL A 427 -24.80 -4.27 2.16
CA VAL A 427 -24.48 -2.84 2.32
C VAL A 427 -25.70 -1.95 2.08
N PHE A 428 -25.75 -0.81 2.78
CA PHE A 428 -26.87 0.14 2.69
C PHE A 428 -26.99 0.83 1.32
N GLN A 429 -25.87 0.98 0.61
CA GLN A 429 -25.81 1.65 -0.68
C GLN A 429 -25.93 0.64 -1.83
N SER A 430 -26.64 1.00 -2.89
CA SER A 430 -26.56 0.32 -4.18
C SER A 430 -25.67 1.14 -5.11
N PHE A 431 -24.74 0.50 -5.80
CA PHE A 431 -23.81 1.18 -6.70
C PHE A 431 -24.28 1.14 -8.16
N SER A 432 -24.91 0.03 -8.58
CA SER A 432 -25.52 -0.07 -9.90
C SER A 432 -27.01 0.32 -9.89
N VAL A 433 -27.51 0.76 -11.05
CA VAL A 433 -28.94 1.00 -11.24
C VAL A 433 -29.74 -0.30 -11.12
N ASP A 434 -29.20 -1.42 -11.61
CA ASP A 434 -29.87 -2.71 -11.54
C ASP A 434 -30.09 -3.15 -10.08
N ASP A 435 -29.08 -3.03 -9.22
CA ASP A 435 -29.20 -3.35 -7.79
C ASP A 435 -30.21 -2.42 -7.09
N TYR A 436 -30.16 -1.13 -7.42
CA TYR A 436 -31.08 -0.16 -6.83
C TYR A 436 -32.53 -0.47 -7.21
N LEU A 437 -32.79 -0.80 -8.48
CA LEU A 437 -34.14 -1.17 -8.96
C LEU A 437 -34.61 -2.49 -8.37
N ALA A 438 -33.73 -3.47 -8.19
CA ALA A 438 -34.06 -4.75 -7.56
C ALA A 438 -34.49 -4.56 -6.09
N ARG A 439 -33.90 -3.59 -5.37
CA ARG A 439 -34.21 -3.29 -3.96
C ARG A 439 -35.35 -2.27 -3.77
N ARG A 440 -35.76 -1.54 -4.81
CA ARG A 440 -36.72 -0.42 -4.70
C ARG A 440 -37.88 -0.55 -5.69
N GLU A 441 -39.01 -1.08 -5.20
CA GLU A 441 -40.26 -1.22 -5.96
C GLU A 441 -40.81 0.11 -6.54
N SER A 442 -40.48 1.24 -5.90
CA SER A 442 -40.91 2.57 -6.35
C SER A 442 -40.10 3.12 -7.52
N ALA A 443 -39.00 2.48 -7.90
CA ALA A 443 -38.11 2.90 -8.97
C ALA A 443 -38.31 2.04 -10.21
N ARG A 444 -38.17 2.64 -11.40
CA ARG A 444 -38.24 1.94 -12.68
C ARG A 444 -37.25 2.52 -13.68
N ARG A 445 -36.68 1.65 -14.53
CA ARG A 445 -35.85 2.07 -15.66
C ARG A 445 -36.72 2.88 -16.64
N VAL A 446 -36.23 4.06 -17.03
CA VAL A 446 -36.83 4.82 -18.13
C VAL A 446 -36.13 4.38 -19.41
N ALA A 447 -36.88 4.22 -20.51
CA ALA A 447 -36.28 3.97 -21.81
C ALA A 447 -35.29 5.09 -22.14
N ALA A 448 -34.15 4.76 -22.74
CA ALA A 448 -33.21 5.76 -23.21
C ALA A 448 -33.97 6.77 -24.09
N PRO A 449 -33.72 8.08 -23.95
CA PRO A 449 -34.30 9.04 -24.88
C PRO A 449 -33.94 8.61 -26.31
N PRO A 450 -34.86 8.74 -27.28
CA PRO A 450 -34.54 8.44 -28.66
C PRO A 450 -33.29 9.22 -29.05
N ASN A 451 -32.35 8.54 -29.71
CA ASN A 451 -31.14 9.17 -30.19
C ASN A 451 -31.55 10.41 -31.00
N PRO A 452 -31.00 11.62 -30.75
CA PRO A 452 -31.35 12.79 -31.55
C PRO A 452 -31.08 12.62 -33.06
N ASP A 453 -30.40 11.53 -33.46
CA ASP A 453 -30.11 11.14 -34.83
C ASP A 453 -30.98 9.97 -35.39
N ASP A 454 -32.05 9.54 -34.69
CA ASP A 454 -33.07 8.58 -35.21
C ASP A 454 -34.33 9.25 -35.79
#